data_AF-A0A094KPI5-F1
#
_entry.id   AF-A0A094KPI5-F1
#
_cell.length_a   1.000
_cell.length_b   1.000
_cell.length_c   1.000
_cell.angle_alpha   90.00
_cell.angle_beta   90.00
_cell.angle_gamma   90.00
#
_symmetry.space_group_name_H-M   'P 1'
#
loop_
_entity.id
_entity.type
_entity.pdbx_description
1 polymer ?
#
loop_
_entity_poly.entity_id
_entity_poly.type
_entity_poly.pdbx_seq_one_letter_code
_entity_poly.pdbx_strand_id
1 'polypeptide(L)'
;MTGQEGGAAEWAAVEKVGNPRSATPPGINANATTSSHRLPSWVDHFNARDLKVLFRCWVAAWVAVLLIFIGPTLRTIGADTFFAAVVILIVPPSGILFISILGALTILIGMCLAWGWGVIVMKAALAARPAAETQASLQALEEEAQKQASITGQSVAKEAQVLEVNGFMLDTSVTVVYFVLICLFIYILARPRAKNPKFTLVQVFGTIILDVFLTIGPLQSSFDGTLPVALVKPEAIGVGLGFVCSILFFPESTSHAVLTSMEGLLFLVKYPVNSTASHLKKDSEPLVLKDLLRVKAKTIAAYRESLECRSCQESKRTHAPDDAFKPIASGTSSRWNADHVKSLKEPMRQTMLSSLSLLELHIGSVRGWNKFIKEFRPPYDEEVTPNLPTKQKPPREPGHQQLMQSAEMIQALRS
;
A
#
# COMPACT_ATOMS: atom_id res chain seq x y z
N MET A 1 -9.70 12.30 41.47
CA MET A 1 -11.06 11.75 41.37
C MET A 1 -11.46 11.82 39.91
N THR A 2 -11.62 10.63 39.29
CA THR A 2 -12.46 10.29 38.12
C THR A 2 -12.41 11.22 36.90
N GLY A 3 -11.93 10.84 35.71
CA GLY A 3 -11.96 9.54 35.05
C GLY A 3 -12.94 9.59 33.88
N GLN A 4 -12.43 9.69 32.65
CA GLN A 4 -13.14 9.22 31.45
C GLN A 4 -12.14 9.01 30.30
N GLU A 5 -11.65 7.77 30.22
CA GLU A 5 -11.03 7.17 29.05
C GLU A 5 -12.11 6.88 27.99
N GLY A 6 -11.75 6.95 26.70
CA GLY A 6 -12.58 6.41 25.62
C GLY A 6 -12.54 7.22 24.33
N GLY A 7 -11.38 7.26 23.65
CA GLY A 7 -11.26 7.93 22.35
C GLY A 7 -10.18 7.35 21.43
N ALA A 8 -9.73 6.13 21.69
CA ALA A 8 -8.60 5.50 20.99
C ALA A 8 -8.90 4.04 20.65
N ALA A 9 -9.91 3.79 19.80
CA ALA A 9 -10.16 2.45 19.23
C ALA A 9 -11.13 2.51 18.03
N GLU A 10 -10.81 3.23 16.95
CA GLU A 10 -11.63 3.15 15.71
C GLU A 10 -10.81 3.31 14.41
N TRP A 11 -9.61 2.71 14.33
CA TRP A 11 -8.81 2.71 13.08
C TRP A 11 -8.08 1.40 12.78
N ALA A 12 -8.38 0.30 13.45
CA ALA A 12 -7.68 -0.97 13.26
C ALA A 12 -8.61 -2.10 12.80
N ALA A 13 -8.96 -2.11 11.51
CA ALA A 13 -9.25 -3.32 10.71
C ALA A 13 -9.63 -2.94 9.27
N VAL A 14 -8.69 -2.36 8.51
CA VAL A 14 -8.78 -2.46 7.04
C VAL A 14 -8.23 -3.84 6.68
N GLU A 15 -9.11 -4.83 6.74
CA GLU A 15 -8.85 -6.16 6.18
C GLU A 15 -8.46 -5.98 4.71
N LYS A 16 -7.27 -6.47 4.33
CA LYS A 16 -6.78 -6.42 2.94
C LYS A 16 -7.83 -7.05 2.04
N VAL A 17 -8.51 -6.21 1.26
CA VAL A 17 -9.53 -6.63 0.29
C VAL A 17 -8.85 -7.51 -0.75
N GLY A 18 -9.18 -8.80 -0.74
CA GLY A 18 -8.73 -9.75 -1.75
C GLY A 18 -9.22 -9.37 -3.15
N ASN A 19 -8.47 -9.82 -4.14
CA ASN A 19 -8.72 -9.64 -5.58
C ASN A 19 -10.21 -9.81 -5.95
N PRO A 20 -10.87 -8.84 -6.61
CA PRO A 20 -12.31 -8.91 -6.90
C PRO A 20 -12.74 -10.09 -7.80
N ARG A 21 -11.79 -10.79 -8.44
CA ARG A 21 -12.05 -12.00 -9.23
C ARG A 21 -12.09 -13.31 -8.44
N SER A 22 -11.60 -13.38 -7.18
CA SER A 22 -11.69 -14.61 -6.37
C SER A 22 -13.04 -14.78 -5.65
N ALA A 23 -13.92 -13.78 -5.75
CA ALA A 23 -15.23 -13.82 -5.14
C ALA A 23 -16.20 -14.62 -6.02
N THR A 24 -16.21 -15.94 -5.93
CA THR A 24 -17.36 -16.72 -6.42
C THR A 24 -18.62 -16.18 -5.72
N PRO A 25 -19.70 -15.83 -6.46
CA PRO A 25 -20.94 -15.42 -5.83
C PRO A 25 -21.45 -16.55 -4.92
N PRO A 26 -21.93 -16.26 -3.69
CA PRO A 26 -22.57 -17.27 -2.87
C PRO A 26 -23.83 -17.75 -3.61
N GLY A 27 -23.83 -19.01 -4.04
CA GLY A 27 -24.99 -19.66 -4.65
C GLY A 27 -24.79 -20.19 -6.07
N ILE A 28 -23.75 -20.99 -6.32
CA ILE A 28 -23.79 -22.07 -7.32
C ILE A 28 -22.87 -23.18 -6.79
N ASN A 29 -23.45 -24.32 -6.41
CA ASN A 29 -22.87 -25.65 -6.10
C ASN A 29 -23.52 -26.25 -4.84
N ALA A 30 -24.82 -26.53 -4.91
CA ALA A 30 -25.39 -27.60 -4.11
C ALA A 30 -24.95 -28.93 -4.75
N ASN A 31 -24.29 -29.78 -3.96
CA ASN A 31 -23.75 -31.11 -4.26
C ASN A 31 -22.24 -31.17 -4.58
N ALA A 32 -21.42 -31.02 -3.54
CA ALA A 32 -20.12 -31.70 -3.44
C ALA A 32 -19.75 -31.93 -1.97
N THR A 33 -20.27 -33.00 -1.37
CA THR A 33 -19.74 -33.56 -0.13
C THR A 33 -18.43 -34.29 -0.41
N THR A 34 -17.31 -33.55 -0.42
CA THR A 34 -15.99 -34.11 -0.17
C THR A 34 -15.19 -33.10 0.65
N SER A 35 -14.76 -33.52 1.84
CA SER A 35 -13.93 -32.75 2.76
C SER A 35 -12.55 -32.49 2.14
N SER A 36 -12.45 -31.46 1.30
CA SER A 36 -11.16 -30.88 0.94
C SER A 36 -10.73 -29.97 2.08
N HIS A 37 -9.53 -30.21 2.61
CA HIS A 37 -8.87 -29.31 3.56
C HIS A 37 -8.85 -27.90 2.96
N ARG A 38 -9.76 -27.04 3.44
CA ARG A 38 -9.78 -25.63 3.06
C ARG A 38 -8.53 -25.00 3.64
N LEU A 39 -7.57 -24.72 2.77
CA LEU A 39 -6.44 -23.89 3.12
C LEU A 39 -6.98 -22.53 3.64
N PRO A 40 -6.35 -21.95 4.65
CA PRO A 40 -6.77 -20.66 5.18
C PRO A 40 -6.77 -19.61 4.05
N SER A 41 -7.73 -18.69 4.06
CA SER A 41 -8.06 -17.80 2.93
C SER A 41 -6.90 -16.97 2.36
N TRP A 42 -5.80 -16.78 3.10
CA TRP A 42 -4.57 -16.16 2.62
C TRP A 42 -3.76 -17.02 1.63
N VAL A 43 -3.98 -18.33 1.58
CA VAL A 43 -3.29 -19.29 0.69
C VAL A 43 -4.16 -19.71 -0.50
N ASP A 44 -5.48 -19.49 -0.43
CA ASP A 44 -6.43 -19.88 -1.50
C ASP A 44 -6.50 -18.88 -2.68
N HIS A 45 -5.54 -17.96 -2.75
CA HIS A 45 -5.44 -16.92 -3.78
C HIS A 45 -4.27 -17.16 -4.76
N PHE A 46 -3.90 -18.42 -5.03
CA PHE A 46 -2.94 -18.76 -6.09
C PHE A 46 -3.57 -18.57 -7.48
N ASN A 47 -3.86 -17.32 -7.83
CA ASN A 47 -4.26 -16.96 -9.18
C ASN A 47 -3.01 -16.94 -10.07
N ALA A 48 -3.13 -17.35 -11.33
CA ALA A 48 -2.02 -17.35 -12.28
C ALA A 48 -1.38 -15.96 -12.44
N ARG A 49 -2.14 -14.89 -12.19
CA ARG A 49 -1.63 -13.51 -12.13
C ARG A 49 -0.74 -13.27 -10.91
N ASP A 50 -1.17 -13.68 -9.74
CA ASP A 50 -0.46 -13.47 -8.48
C ASP A 50 0.83 -14.29 -8.46
N LEU A 51 0.83 -15.50 -9.05
CA LEU A 51 2.02 -16.31 -9.24
C LEU A 51 3.04 -15.68 -10.20
N LYS A 52 2.59 -15.03 -11.29
CA LYS A 52 3.47 -14.28 -12.21
C LYS A 52 4.12 -13.09 -11.52
N VAL A 53 3.35 -12.36 -10.71
CA VAL A 53 3.86 -11.24 -9.91
C VAL A 53 4.85 -11.74 -8.85
N LEU A 54 4.51 -12.81 -8.14
CA LEU A 54 5.38 -13.47 -7.18
C LEU A 54 6.70 -13.88 -7.83
N PHE A 55 6.65 -14.53 -9.00
CA PHE A 55 7.85 -14.94 -9.74
C PHE A 55 8.73 -13.75 -10.11
N ARG A 56 8.15 -12.66 -10.64
CA ARG A 56 8.89 -11.43 -10.97
C ARG A 56 9.60 -10.85 -9.74
N CYS A 57 8.89 -10.69 -8.63
CA CYS A 57 9.47 -10.18 -7.38
C CYS A 57 10.52 -11.13 -6.80
N TRP A 58 10.27 -12.44 -6.85
CA TRP A 58 11.17 -13.46 -6.35
C TRP A 58 12.48 -13.47 -7.13
N VAL A 59 12.44 -13.46 -8.47
CA VAL A 59 13.64 -13.37 -9.30
C VAL A 59 14.40 -12.08 -8.99
N ALA A 60 13.72 -10.94 -8.89
CA ALA A 60 14.37 -9.68 -8.58
C ALA A 60 15.11 -9.72 -7.23
N ALA A 61 14.45 -10.22 -6.19
CA ALA A 61 15.04 -10.39 -4.87
C ALA A 61 16.22 -11.39 -4.90
N TRP A 62 16.09 -12.49 -5.63
CA TRP A 62 17.14 -13.51 -5.74
C TRP A 62 18.39 -12.97 -6.42
N VAL A 63 18.24 -12.23 -7.52
CA VAL A 63 19.37 -11.62 -8.22
C VAL A 63 20.04 -10.57 -7.34
N ALA A 64 19.28 -9.78 -6.58
CA ALA A 64 19.85 -8.82 -5.64
C ALA A 64 20.65 -9.48 -4.51
N VAL A 65 20.16 -10.61 -3.98
CA VAL A 65 20.89 -11.40 -2.98
C VAL A 65 22.15 -12.04 -3.58
N LEU A 66 22.09 -12.52 -4.82
CA LEU A 66 23.26 -13.03 -5.53
C LEU A 66 24.37 -12.00 -5.66
N LEU A 67 24.03 -10.73 -5.92
CA LEU A 67 25.01 -9.65 -6.04
C LEU A 67 25.85 -9.48 -4.76
N ILE A 68 25.32 -9.84 -3.58
CA ILE A 68 26.05 -9.81 -2.31
C ILE A 68 27.16 -10.87 -2.28
N PHE A 69 26.93 -12.05 -2.86
CA PHE A 69 27.87 -13.18 -2.83
C PHE A 69 28.89 -13.16 -3.97
N ILE A 70 28.64 -12.39 -5.03
CA ILE A 70 29.55 -12.31 -6.18
C ILE A 70 30.76 -11.43 -5.83
N GLY A 71 31.94 -12.05 -5.68
CA GLY A 71 33.17 -11.38 -5.26
C GLY A 71 33.55 -10.11 -6.04
N PRO A 72 33.47 -10.07 -7.38
CA PRO A 72 33.70 -8.85 -8.15
C PRO A 72 32.74 -7.70 -7.81
N THR A 73 31.47 -8.01 -7.55
CA THR A 73 30.44 -7.04 -7.14
C THR A 73 30.73 -6.51 -5.74
N LEU A 74 31.10 -7.39 -4.81
CA LEU A 74 31.47 -7.01 -3.45
C LEU A 74 32.73 -6.12 -3.42
N ARG A 75 33.69 -6.35 -4.32
CA ARG A 75 34.91 -5.52 -4.43
C ARG A 75 34.67 -4.15 -5.07
N THR A 76 33.65 -4.00 -5.90
CA THR A 76 33.36 -2.75 -6.64
C THR A 76 32.34 -1.87 -5.93
N ILE A 77 31.35 -2.47 -5.27
CA ILE A 77 30.28 -1.77 -4.55
C ILE A 77 30.58 -1.68 -3.05
N GLY A 78 31.25 -2.68 -2.48
CA GLY A 78 31.57 -2.74 -1.06
C GLY A 78 30.56 -3.55 -0.25
N ALA A 79 30.72 -3.53 1.08
CA ALA A 79 29.85 -4.24 2.01
C ALA A 79 28.37 -3.81 1.92
N ASP A 80 28.10 -2.61 1.40
CA ASP A 80 26.76 -2.01 1.30
C ASP A 80 25.89 -2.59 0.18
N THR A 81 26.39 -3.59 -0.56
CA THR A 81 25.66 -4.27 -1.64
C THR A 81 24.30 -4.84 -1.18
N PHE A 82 24.16 -5.19 0.11
CA PHE A 82 22.90 -5.66 0.69
C PHE A 82 21.75 -4.66 0.53
N PHE A 83 22.06 -3.37 0.46
CA PHE A 83 21.06 -2.30 0.37
C PHE A 83 20.24 -2.40 -0.93
N ALA A 84 20.83 -2.96 -2.00
CA ALA A 84 20.10 -3.24 -3.24
C ALA A 84 18.90 -4.17 -3.01
N ALA A 85 19.05 -5.19 -2.16
CA ALA A 85 17.97 -6.12 -1.82
C ALA A 85 16.90 -5.43 -0.97
N VAL A 86 17.30 -4.58 -0.02
CA VAL A 86 16.37 -3.78 0.81
C VAL A 86 15.50 -2.88 -0.06
N VAL A 87 16.08 -2.21 -1.05
CA VAL A 87 15.36 -1.32 -1.98
C VAL A 87 14.30 -2.08 -2.77
N ILE A 88 14.62 -3.27 -3.26
CA ILE A 88 13.66 -4.13 -3.98
C ILE A 88 12.53 -4.62 -3.07
N LEU A 89 12.77 -4.79 -1.77
CA LEU A 89 11.72 -5.13 -0.82
C LEU A 89 10.82 -3.94 -0.49
N ILE A 90 11.38 -2.72 -0.42
CA ILE A 90 10.61 -1.49 -0.18
C ILE A 90 9.77 -1.14 -1.41
N VAL A 91 10.35 -1.24 -2.60
CA VAL A 91 9.69 -0.97 -3.88
C VAL A 91 9.73 -2.24 -4.74
N PRO A 92 8.85 -3.21 -4.44
CA PRO A 92 8.80 -4.43 -5.21
C PRO A 92 8.37 -4.14 -6.64
N PRO A 93 8.92 -4.86 -7.63
CA PRO A 93 8.40 -4.87 -8.99
C PRO A 93 7.11 -5.69 -8.99
N SER A 94 6.07 -5.24 -8.29
CA SER A 94 4.77 -5.92 -8.20
C SER A 94 3.69 -5.23 -9.02
N GLY A 95 3.88 -3.93 -9.30
CA GLY A 95 2.92 -3.09 -10.01
C GLY A 95 3.27 -2.84 -11.48
N ILE A 96 2.54 -1.87 -12.03
CA ILE A 96 2.69 -1.34 -13.38
C ILE A 96 4.05 -0.64 -13.50
N LEU A 97 4.72 -0.78 -14.66
CA LEU A 97 6.03 -0.17 -14.95
C LEU A 97 6.11 1.31 -14.56
N PHE A 98 5.06 2.09 -14.88
CA PHE A 98 5.01 3.51 -14.58
C PHE A 98 5.05 3.81 -13.07
N ILE A 99 4.44 2.97 -12.24
CA ILE A 99 4.50 3.11 -10.77
C ILE A 99 5.92 2.85 -10.28
N SER A 100 6.62 1.87 -10.87
CA SER A 100 8.02 1.59 -10.54
C SER A 100 8.95 2.76 -10.93
N ILE A 101 8.72 3.39 -12.08
CA ILE A 101 9.51 4.57 -12.53
C ILE A 101 9.22 5.78 -11.63
N LEU A 102 7.96 6.04 -11.30
CA LEU A 102 7.62 7.11 -10.36
C LEU A 102 8.23 6.84 -8.98
N GLY A 103 8.18 5.59 -8.50
CA GLY A 103 8.85 5.16 -7.28
C GLY A 103 10.35 5.49 -7.33
N ALA A 104 11.05 5.06 -8.39
CA ALA A 104 12.46 5.35 -8.61
C ALA A 104 12.79 6.85 -8.59
N LEU A 105 11.98 7.68 -9.26
CA LEU A 105 12.17 9.13 -9.26
C LEU A 105 11.94 9.73 -7.88
N THR A 106 10.93 9.29 -7.14
CA THR A 106 10.69 9.78 -5.77
C THR A 106 11.83 9.42 -4.83
N ILE A 107 12.38 8.21 -4.98
CA ILE A 107 13.55 7.75 -4.25
C ILE A 107 14.76 8.66 -4.54
N LEU A 108 15.05 8.90 -5.82
CA LEU A 108 16.15 9.78 -6.25
C LEU A 108 15.99 11.20 -5.73
N ILE A 109 14.78 11.76 -5.78
CA ILE A 109 14.50 13.09 -5.21
C ILE A 109 14.77 13.12 -3.70
N GLY A 110 14.33 12.09 -2.96
CA GLY A 110 14.60 11.98 -1.52
C GLY A 110 16.08 11.97 -1.19
N MET A 111 16.85 11.17 -1.93
CA MET A 111 18.31 11.11 -1.79
C MET A 111 18.99 12.43 -2.11
N CYS A 112 18.64 13.08 -3.24
CA CYS A 112 19.27 14.34 -3.64
C CYS A 112 19.00 15.46 -2.62
N LEU A 113 17.77 15.53 -2.08
CA LEU A 113 17.42 16.51 -1.06
C LEU A 113 18.18 16.25 0.25
N ALA A 114 18.26 14.99 0.69
CA ALA A 114 19.00 14.61 1.89
C ALA A 114 20.51 14.79 1.74
N TRP A 115 21.07 14.51 0.57
CA TRP A 115 22.48 14.77 0.26
C TRP A 115 22.79 16.27 0.30
N GLY A 116 21.99 17.09 -0.38
CA GLY A 116 22.17 18.54 -0.37
C GLY A 116 22.09 19.11 1.04
N TRP A 117 21.14 18.66 1.84
CA TRP A 117 21.04 19.07 3.25
C TRP A 117 22.21 18.55 4.09
N GLY A 118 22.59 17.29 3.97
CA GLY A 118 23.71 16.69 4.70
C GLY A 118 25.05 17.38 4.44
N VAL A 119 25.30 17.81 3.20
CA VAL A 119 26.48 18.61 2.83
C VAL A 119 26.46 19.98 3.52
N ILE A 120 25.31 20.64 3.58
CA ILE A 120 25.15 21.92 4.30
C ILE A 120 25.44 21.72 5.80
N VAL A 121 24.87 20.69 6.40
CA VAL A 121 25.09 20.36 7.82
C VAL A 121 26.56 20.09 8.10
N MET A 122 27.23 19.32 7.26
CA MET A 122 28.65 19.03 7.44
C MET A 122 29.52 20.29 7.35
N LYS A 123 29.23 21.20 6.41
CA LYS A 123 29.94 22.49 6.36
C LYS A 123 29.67 23.34 7.61
N ALA A 124 28.42 23.39 8.07
CA ALA A 124 28.06 24.13 9.29
C ALA A 124 28.74 23.54 10.53
N ALA A 125 28.83 22.22 10.63
CA ALA A 125 29.45 21.53 11.74
C ALA A 125 30.97 21.71 11.76
N LEU A 126 31.64 21.64 10.60
CA LEU A 126 33.07 21.94 10.49
C LEU A 126 33.38 23.40 10.83
N ALA A 127 32.48 24.34 10.51
CA ALA A 127 32.63 25.74 10.89
C ALA A 127 32.45 25.99 12.40
N ALA A 128 31.71 25.12 13.10
CA ALA A 128 31.52 25.21 14.54
C ALA A 128 32.72 24.66 15.34
N ARG A 129 33.62 23.92 14.70
CA ARG A 129 34.74 23.24 15.37
C ARG A 129 35.85 24.23 15.75
N PRO A 130 36.37 24.23 17.00
CA PRO A 130 37.47 25.10 17.41
C PRO A 130 38.78 24.74 16.67
N ALA A 131 39.35 25.70 15.92
CA ALA A 131 40.53 25.46 15.08
C ALA A 131 41.77 25.01 15.86
N ALA A 132 42.01 25.60 17.05
CA ALA A 132 43.17 25.29 17.88
C ALA A 132 43.13 23.85 18.44
N GLU A 133 41.98 23.42 18.96
CA GLU A 133 41.80 22.06 19.49
C GLU A 133 41.80 20.99 18.38
N THR A 134 41.27 21.35 17.21
CA THR A 134 41.29 20.44 16.04
C THR A 134 42.72 20.15 15.60
N GLN A 135 43.57 21.17 15.51
CA GLN A 135 44.96 21.00 15.08
C GLN A 135 45.78 20.20 16.10
N ALA A 136 45.56 20.42 17.39
CA ALA A 136 46.18 19.62 18.45
C ALA A 136 45.74 18.14 18.37
N SER A 137 44.44 17.90 18.14
CA SER A 137 43.89 16.54 18.02
C SER A 137 44.39 15.82 16.76
N LEU A 138 44.57 16.53 15.64
CA LEU A 138 45.15 15.96 14.43
C LEU A 138 46.62 15.57 14.62
N GLN A 139 47.41 16.38 15.34
CA GLN A 139 48.80 16.03 15.69
C GLN A 139 48.86 14.78 16.58
N ALA A 140 48.00 14.71 17.60
CA ALA A 140 47.91 13.54 18.47
C ALA A 140 47.46 12.27 17.70
N LEU A 141 46.56 12.43 16.72
CA LEU A 141 46.12 11.35 15.85
C LEU A 141 47.27 10.81 14.99
N GLU A 142 48.08 11.70 14.39
CA GLU A 142 49.23 11.30 13.58
C GLU A 142 50.29 10.56 14.41
N GLU A 143 50.59 11.04 15.62
CA GLU A 143 51.52 10.38 16.53
C GLU A 143 51.04 8.98 16.94
N GLU A 144 49.76 8.83 17.28
CA GLU A 144 49.20 7.55 17.68
C GLU A 144 49.08 6.59 16.50
N ALA A 145 48.70 7.08 15.32
CA ALA A 145 48.67 6.29 14.10
C ALA A 145 50.06 5.78 13.70
N GLN A 146 51.12 6.58 13.88
CA GLN A 146 52.50 6.15 13.66
C GLN A 146 52.93 5.05 14.64
N LYS A 147 52.58 5.19 15.92
CA LYS A 147 52.85 4.15 16.94
C LYS A 147 52.13 2.85 16.58
N GLN A 148 50.85 2.90 16.26
CA GLN A 148 50.07 1.70 15.91
C GLN A 148 50.59 1.06 14.63
N ALA A 149 50.86 1.84 13.59
CA ALA A 149 51.44 1.35 12.34
C ALA A 149 52.79 0.62 12.54
N SER A 150 53.62 1.07 13.48
CA SER A 150 54.86 0.38 13.83
C SER A 150 54.66 -0.99 14.49
N ILE A 151 53.50 -1.21 15.13
CA ILE A 151 53.13 -2.45 15.82
C ILE A 151 52.40 -3.42 14.88
N THR A 152 51.41 -2.94 14.12
CA THR A 152 50.63 -3.78 13.18
C THR A 152 51.30 -3.98 11.83
N GLY A 153 52.32 -3.18 11.49
CA GLY A 153 52.97 -3.21 10.17
C GLY A 153 52.07 -2.73 9.03
N GLN A 154 50.93 -2.10 9.33
CA GLN A 154 50.05 -1.48 8.34
C GLN A 154 50.48 -0.05 8.02
N SER A 155 49.94 0.51 6.93
CA SER A 155 50.16 1.91 6.57
C SER A 155 49.54 2.86 7.61
N VAL A 156 50.26 3.93 7.98
CA VAL A 156 49.80 4.99 8.89
C VAL A 156 48.41 5.53 8.53
N ALA A 157 48.10 5.68 7.24
CA ALA A 157 46.80 6.17 6.78
C ALA A 157 45.61 5.24 7.13
N LYS A 158 45.82 3.92 7.14
CA LYS A 158 44.76 2.97 7.52
C LYS A 158 44.50 2.99 9.02
N GLU A 159 45.57 3.03 9.81
CA GLU A 159 45.44 3.12 11.28
C GLU A 159 44.81 4.46 11.68
N ALA A 160 45.16 5.56 11.00
CA ALA A 160 44.51 6.85 11.20
C ALA A 160 43.00 6.80 10.93
N GLN A 161 42.56 6.14 9.84
CA GLN A 161 41.12 5.95 9.56
C GLN A 161 40.43 5.11 10.64
N VAL A 162 41.09 4.07 11.15
CA VAL A 162 40.54 3.24 12.24
C VAL A 162 40.39 4.06 13.52
N LEU A 163 41.39 4.88 13.86
CA LEU A 163 41.35 5.79 15.01
C LEU A 163 40.26 6.86 14.86
N GLU A 164 40.06 7.43 13.67
CA GLU A 164 38.95 8.35 13.39
C GLU A 164 37.59 7.68 13.58
N VAL A 165 37.41 6.46 13.05
CA VAL A 165 36.16 5.67 13.23
C VAL A 165 35.94 5.28 14.69
N ASN A 166 37.01 5.06 15.46
CA ASN A 166 36.93 4.82 16.91
C ASN A 166 36.56 6.07 17.73
N GLY A 167 36.34 7.21 17.08
CA GLY A 167 35.84 8.42 17.73
C GLY A 167 36.94 9.32 18.30
N PHE A 168 38.20 9.17 17.89
CA PHE A 168 39.30 10.02 18.36
C PHE A 168 39.07 11.52 18.05
N MET A 169 38.36 11.81 16.96
CA MET A 169 38.02 13.17 16.52
C MET A 169 36.61 13.61 16.89
N LEU A 170 35.93 12.89 17.79
CA LEU A 170 34.54 13.19 18.17
C LEU A 170 34.48 14.44 19.05
N ASP A 171 33.77 15.46 18.56
CA ASP A 171 33.53 16.71 19.29
C ASP A 171 32.05 16.89 19.60
N THR A 172 31.76 17.28 20.84
CA THR A 172 30.43 17.65 21.33
C THR A 172 29.81 18.81 20.53
N SER A 173 30.60 19.80 20.13
CA SER A 173 30.08 20.96 19.38
C SER A 173 29.54 20.54 18.01
N VAL A 174 30.30 19.71 17.31
CA VAL A 174 29.98 19.15 15.99
C VAL A 174 28.78 18.22 16.07
N THR A 175 28.76 17.29 17.02
CA THR A 175 27.64 16.34 17.20
C THR A 175 26.32 17.05 17.49
N VAL A 176 26.31 18.12 18.29
CA VAL A 176 25.11 18.93 18.56
C VAL A 176 24.61 19.61 17.28
N VAL A 177 25.50 20.19 16.47
CA VAL A 177 25.12 20.83 15.20
C VAL A 177 24.51 19.82 14.22
N TYR A 178 25.13 18.64 14.08
CA TYR A 178 24.59 17.54 13.27
C TYR A 178 23.20 17.14 13.75
N PHE A 179 23.04 16.89 15.06
CA PHE A 179 21.77 16.47 15.63
C PHE A 179 20.65 17.50 15.39
N VAL A 180 20.88 18.77 15.74
CA VAL A 180 19.85 19.81 15.63
C VAL A 180 19.43 20.05 14.17
N LEU A 181 20.39 20.18 13.26
CA LEU A 181 20.08 20.48 11.86
C LEU A 181 19.49 19.28 11.11
N ILE A 182 19.89 18.05 11.45
CA ILE A 182 19.28 16.86 10.86
C ILE A 182 17.86 16.66 11.40
N CYS A 183 17.63 16.81 12.71
CA CYS A 183 16.28 16.75 13.29
C CYS A 183 15.34 17.79 12.67
N LEU A 184 15.82 19.02 12.43
CA LEU A 184 15.07 20.05 11.74
C LEU A 184 14.61 19.60 10.35
N PHE A 185 15.49 18.95 9.59
CA PHE A 185 15.17 18.51 8.25
C PHE A 185 14.29 17.27 8.20
N ILE A 186 14.45 16.33 9.15
CA ILE A 186 13.50 15.22 9.34
C ILE A 186 12.09 15.77 9.60
N TYR A 187 11.96 16.82 10.42
CA TYR A 187 10.68 17.49 10.64
C TYR A 187 10.13 18.13 9.36
N ILE A 188 10.98 18.78 8.55
CA ILE A 188 10.59 19.35 7.26
C ILE A 188 10.12 18.25 6.29
N LEU A 189 10.77 17.08 6.24
CA LEU A 189 10.37 15.94 5.40
C LEU A 189 9.10 15.24 5.91
N ALA A 190 8.85 15.24 7.21
CA ALA A 190 7.66 14.63 7.81
C ALA A 190 6.37 15.42 7.48
N ARG A 191 6.44 16.74 7.34
CA ARG A 191 5.28 17.60 7.02
C ARG A 191 4.61 17.27 5.67
N PRO A 192 5.35 17.12 4.54
CA PRO A 192 4.80 16.67 3.28
C PRO A 192 4.08 15.32 3.38
N ARG A 193 4.63 14.35 4.13
CA ARG A 193 3.98 13.05 4.34
C ARG A 193 2.66 13.17 5.08
N ALA A 194 2.61 13.99 6.13
CA ALA A 194 1.38 14.19 6.91
C ALA A 194 0.23 14.74 6.04
N LYS A 195 0.54 15.57 5.04
CA LYS A 195 -0.45 16.09 4.09
C LYS A 195 -0.72 15.13 2.93
N ASN A 196 0.30 14.42 2.46
CA ASN A 196 0.27 13.62 1.25
C ASN A 196 1.04 12.31 1.46
N PRO A 197 0.37 11.16 1.65
CA PRO A 197 1.03 9.88 1.91
C PRO A 197 1.92 9.39 0.76
N LYS A 198 1.77 9.97 -0.44
CA LYS A 198 2.59 9.67 -1.62
C LYS A 198 4.07 10.05 -1.45
N PHE A 199 4.40 10.98 -0.55
CA PHE A 199 5.79 11.35 -0.26
C PHE A 199 6.48 10.43 0.75
N THR A 200 5.86 9.30 1.12
CA THR A 200 6.46 8.34 2.07
C THR A 200 7.83 7.85 1.60
N LEU A 201 7.98 7.50 0.31
CA LEU A 201 9.27 7.04 -0.23
C LEU A 201 10.35 8.13 -0.16
N VAL A 202 9.99 9.37 -0.52
CA VAL A 202 10.90 10.52 -0.43
C VAL A 202 11.41 10.70 1.00
N GLN A 203 10.51 10.61 1.98
CA GLN A 203 10.90 10.72 3.39
C GLN A 203 11.78 9.54 3.81
N VAL A 204 11.38 8.30 3.55
CA VAL A 204 12.11 7.10 4.03
C VAL A 204 13.55 7.10 3.50
N PHE A 205 13.73 7.27 2.20
CA PHE A 205 15.07 7.30 1.60
C PHE A 205 15.85 8.57 1.99
N GLY A 206 15.17 9.71 2.12
CA GLY A 206 15.79 10.91 2.66
C GLY A 206 16.30 10.69 4.09
N THR A 207 15.52 10.05 4.97
CA THR A 207 15.94 9.75 6.35
C THR A 207 17.09 8.76 6.42
N ILE A 208 17.14 7.75 5.55
CA ILE A 208 18.26 6.80 5.50
C ILE A 208 19.57 7.52 5.17
N ILE A 209 19.56 8.41 4.18
CA ILE A 209 20.76 9.18 3.82
C ILE A 209 21.18 10.13 4.94
N LEU A 210 20.22 10.78 5.62
CA LEU A 210 20.53 11.63 6.77
C LEU A 210 21.11 10.84 7.95
N ASP A 211 20.68 9.60 8.16
CA ASP A 211 21.20 8.73 9.22
C ASP A 211 22.68 8.42 9.01
N VAL A 212 23.12 8.23 7.75
CA VAL A 212 24.55 8.13 7.41
C VAL A 212 25.30 9.40 7.77
N PHE A 213 24.76 10.58 7.44
CA PHE A 213 25.39 11.85 7.84
C PHE A 213 25.43 12.04 9.35
N LEU A 214 24.41 11.57 10.08
CA LEU A 214 24.33 11.69 11.53
C LEU A 214 25.32 10.76 12.24
N THR A 215 25.50 9.55 11.73
CA THR A 215 26.33 8.50 12.35
C THR A 215 27.80 8.60 11.96
N ILE A 216 28.10 8.92 10.70
CA ILE A 216 29.47 8.98 10.18
C ILE A 216 30.02 10.40 10.15
N GLY A 217 29.17 11.39 9.86
CA GLY A 217 29.59 12.79 9.70
C GLY A 217 30.36 13.38 10.88
N PRO A 218 29.90 13.22 12.14
CA PRO A 218 30.62 13.78 13.30
C PRO A 218 32.00 13.17 13.56
N LEU A 219 32.24 11.95 13.07
CA LEU A 219 33.52 11.24 13.22
C LEU A 219 34.59 11.80 12.28
N GLN A 220 34.19 12.41 11.17
CA GLN A 220 35.14 12.88 10.17
C GLN A 220 35.80 14.20 10.57
N SER A 221 37.08 14.29 10.24
CA SER A 221 37.94 15.44 10.48
C SER A 221 37.91 16.46 9.33
N SER A 222 37.52 16.00 8.15
CA SER A 222 37.52 16.76 6.91
C SER A 222 36.16 16.68 6.20
N PHE A 223 35.98 17.55 5.20
CA PHE A 223 34.77 17.58 4.41
C PHE A 223 34.76 16.46 3.35
N ASP A 224 33.88 15.48 3.49
CA ASP A 224 33.58 14.50 2.45
C ASP A 224 32.11 14.52 2.00
N GLY A 225 31.83 15.22 0.90
CA GLY A 225 30.49 15.27 0.31
C GLY A 225 30.04 13.97 -0.37
N THR A 226 30.91 12.94 -0.43
CA THR A 226 30.64 11.66 -1.11
C THR A 226 30.24 10.53 -0.17
N LEU A 227 30.11 10.80 1.13
CA LEU A 227 29.61 9.86 2.15
C LEU A 227 28.43 8.99 1.69
N PRO A 228 27.32 9.55 1.13
CA PRO A 228 26.18 8.71 0.76
C PRO A 228 26.39 7.88 -0.51
N VAL A 229 27.45 8.11 -1.30
CA VAL A 229 27.72 7.35 -2.54
C VAL A 229 27.82 5.85 -2.27
N ALA A 230 28.25 5.45 -1.07
CA ALA A 230 28.27 4.07 -0.61
C ALA A 230 26.89 3.40 -0.63
N LEU A 231 25.81 4.13 -0.29
CA LEU A 231 24.43 3.64 -0.35
C LEU A 231 23.75 3.94 -1.69
N VAL A 232 24.05 5.06 -2.33
CA VAL A 232 23.41 5.45 -3.61
C VAL A 232 23.75 4.45 -4.73
N LYS A 233 24.96 3.89 -4.75
CA LYS A 233 25.38 2.88 -5.75
C LYS A 233 24.53 1.59 -5.69
N PRO A 234 24.48 0.85 -4.57
CA PRO A 234 23.67 -0.36 -4.47
C PRO A 234 22.17 -0.07 -4.63
N GLU A 235 21.72 1.11 -4.21
CA GLU A 235 20.33 1.55 -4.41
C GLU A 235 19.96 1.72 -5.89
N ALA A 236 20.79 2.43 -6.66
CA ALA A 236 20.58 2.60 -8.09
C ALA A 236 20.55 1.24 -8.83
N ILE A 237 21.37 0.29 -8.38
CA ILE A 237 21.37 -1.07 -8.90
C ILE A 237 20.09 -1.81 -8.54
N GLY A 238 19.60 -1.69 -7.30
CA GLY A 238 18.32 -2.26 -6.88
C GLY A 238 17.13 -1.73 -7.69
N VAL A 239 17.08 -0.42 -7.90
CA VAL A 239 16.08 0.24 -8.75
C VAL A 239 16.17 -0.25 -10.21
N GLY A 240 17.38 -0.29 -10.77
CA GLY A 240 17.62 -0.78 -12.13
C GLY A 240 17.20 -2.24 -12.30
N LEU A 241 17.48 -3.08 -11.32
CA LEU A 241 17.11 -4.49 -11.34
C LEU A 241 15.59 -4.68 -11.26
N GLY A 242 14.90 -3.92 -10.41
CA GLY A 242 13.43 -3.89 -10.37
C GLY A 242 12.81 -3.45 -11.71
N PHE A 243 13.42 -2.46 -12.37
CA PHE A 243 13.01 -1.99 -13.69
C PHE A 243 13.22 -3.06 -14.77
N VAL A 244 14.41 -3.66 -14.85
CA VAL A 244 14.73 -4.72 -15.81
C VAL A 244 13.81 -5.93 -15.62
N CYS A 245 13.61 -6.38 -14.37
CA CYS A 245 12.70 -7.48 -14.07
C CYS A 245 11.25 -7.17 -14.47
N SER A 246 10.82 -5.91 -14.37
CA SER A 246 9.49 -5.48 -14.78
C SER A 246 9.29 -5.43 -16.30
N ILE A 247 10.37 -5.29 -17.07
CA ILE A 247 10.32 -5.35 -18.54
C ILE A 247 10.42 -6.79 -19.02
N LEU A 248 11.34 -7.58 -18.47
CA LEU A 248 11.62 -8.94 -18.93
C LEU A 248 10.54 -9.95 -18.51
N PHE A 249 10.03 -9.85 -17.28
CA PHE A 249 9.07 -10.81 -16.75
C PHE A 249 7.65 -10.23 -16.77
N PHE A 250 6.89 -10.59 -17.80
CA PHE A 250 5.47 -10.26 -17.96
C PHE A 250 5.15 -8.75 -17.82
N PRO A 251 5.47 -7.92 -18.82
CA PRO A 251 5.17 -6.49 -18.75
C PRO A 251 3.66 -6.26 -18.64
N GLU A 252 3.18 -5.81 -17.47
CA GLU A 252 1.82 -5.32 -17.32
C GLU A 252 1.73 -3.88 -17.86
N SER A 253 1.03 -3.71 -18.98
CA SER A 253 0.65 -2.40 -19.50
C SER A 253 -0.40 -1.73 -18.58
N THR A 254 -0.30 -0.41 -18.42
CA THR A 254 -1.28 0.43 -17.71
C THR A 254 -2.71 0.14 -18.18
N SER A 255 -2.94 -0.03 -19.49
CA SER A 255 -4.26 -0.31 -20.04
C SER A 255 -4.81 -1.67 -19.60
N HIS A 256 -3.96 -2.70 -19.52
CA HIS A 256 -4.37 -4.04 -19.09
C HIS A 256 -4.73 -4.05 -17.59
N ALA A 257 -3.99 -3.30 -16.77
CA ALA A 257 -4.29 -3.16 -15.35
C ALA A 257 -5.63 -2.45 -15.11
N VAL A 258 -5.90 -1.36 -15.82
CA VAL A 258 -7.18 -0.62 -15.71
C VAL A 258 -8.35 -1.47 -16.21
N LEU A 259 -8.21 -2.15 -17.34
CA LEU A 259 -9.26 -3.04 -17.87
C LEU A 259 -9.56 -4.19 -16.93
N THR A 260 -8.54 -4.78 -16.30
CA THR A 260 -8.73 -5.83 -15.29
C THR A 260 -9.48 -5.32 -14.06
N SER A 261 -9.18 -4.10 -13.60
CA SER A 261 -9.93 -3.47 -12.51
C SER A 261 -11.38 -3.22 -12.89
N MET A 262 -11.63 -2.71 -14.10
CA MET A 262 -12.98 -2.50 -14.65
C MET A 262 -13.75 -3.83 -14.78
N GLU A 263 -13.09 -4.90 -15.22
CA GLU A 263 -13.71 -6.22 -15.30
C GLU A 263 -14.09 -6.77 -13.91
N GLY A 264 -13.24 -6.57 -12.90
CA GLY A 264 -13.56 -6.93 -11.51
C GLY A 264 -14.79 -6.19 -10.99
N LEU A 265 -14.93 -4.91 -11.32
CA LEU A 265 -16.14 -4.14 -11.01
C LEU A 265 -17.37 -4.66 -11.75
N LEU A 266 -17.26 -4.99 -13.03
CA LEU A 266 -18.36 -5.58 -13.80
C LEU A 266 -18.80 -6.94 -13.22
N PHE A 267 -17.86 -7.73 -12.72
CA PHE A 267 -18.17 -8.98 -12.04
C PHE A 267 -19.00 -8.75 -10.76
N LEU A 268 -18.66 -7.72 -9.97
CA LEU A 268 -19.45 -7.33 -8.79
C LEU A 268 -20.84 -6.81 -9.16
N VAL A 269 -20.98 -6.11 -10.29
CA VAL A 269 -22.28 -5.64 -10.83
C VAL A 269 -23.16 -6.81 -11.29
N LYS A 270 -22.56 -7.92 -11.72
CA LYS A 270 -23.32 -9.11 -12.16
C LYS A 270 -24.17 -9.72 -11.05
N TYR A 271 -23.72 -9.61 -9.79
CA TYR A 271 -24.44 -10.13 -8.62
C TYR A 271 -25.85 -9.54 -8.44
N PRO A 272 -26.04 -8.21 -8.29
CA PRO A 272 -27.37 -7.61 -8.16
C PRO A 272 -28.26 -7.85 -9.37
N VAL A 273 -27.71 -7.88 -10.59
CA VAL A 273 -28.48 -8.14 -11.82
C VAL A 273 -28.99 -9.58 -11.86
N ASN A 274 -28.13 -10.57 -11.59
CA ASN A 274 -28.53 -11.96 -11.53
C ASN A 274 -29.52 -12.23 -10.39
N SER A 275 -29.34 -11.54 -9.26
CA SER A 275 -30.26 -11.58 -8.12
C SER A 275 -31.66 -11.07 -8.52
N THR A 276 -31.76 -9.97 -9.26
CA THR A 276 -33.04 -9.48 -9.79
C THR A 276 -33.65 -10.44 -10.79
N ALA A 277 -32.85 -10.99 -11.71
CA ALA A 277 -33.34 -11.94 -12.71
C ALA A 277 -33.91 -13.22 -12.06
N SER A 278 -33.26 -13.70 -10.99
CA SER A 278 -33.70 -14.87 -10.23
C SER A 278 -34.95 -14.58 -9.40
N HIS A 279 -35.05 -13.37 -8.83
CA HIS A 279 -36.27 -12.87 -8.18
C HIS A 279 -37.49 -12.84 -9.11
N LEU A 280 -37.29 -12.39 -10.35
CA LEU A 280 -38.37 -12.32 -11.35
C LEU A 280 -38.76 -13.70 -11.90
N LYS A 281 -37.82 -14.66 -11.93
CA LYS A 281 -38.08 -16.04 -12.37
C LYS A 281 -38.72 -16.94 -11.32
N LYS A 282 -38.96 -16.44 -10.10
CA LYS A 282 -39.62 -17.17 -9.00
C LYS A 282 -38.81 -18.35 -8.41
N ASP A 283 -37.62 -18.61 -8.90
CA ASP A 283 -36.69 -19.67 -8.45
C ASP A 283 -35.84 -19.27 -7.21
N SER A 284 -36.31 -18.35 -6.37
CA SER A 284 -35.41 -17.66 -5.43
C SER A 284 -35.20 -18.39 -4.09
N GLU A 285 -33.94 -18.76 -3.80
CA GLU A 285 -33.44 -18.90 -2.43
C GLU A 285 -33.61 -17.58 -1.65
N PRO A 286 -33.79 -17.61 -0.32
CA PRO A 286 -33.96 -16.41 0.48
C PRO A 286 -32.68 -15.56 0.49
N LEU A 287 -32.76 -14.32 -0.02
CA LEU A 287 -31.63 -13.40 0.00
C LEU A 287 -31.27 -13.02 1.44
N VAL A 288 -30.02 -13.28 1.80
CA VAL A 288 -29.48 -12.95 3.11
C VAL A 288 -29.03 -11.47 3.12
N LEU A 289 -29.63 -10.68 4.01
CA LEU A 289 -29.33 -9.24 4.17
C LEU A 289 -27.83 -8.95 4.38
N LYS A 290 -27.14 -9.85 5.09
CA LYS A 290 -25.70 -9.75 5.37
C LYS A 290 -24.86 -9.80 4.09
N ASP A 291 -25.24 -10.62 3.12
CA ASP A 291 -24.51 -10.76 1.87
C ASP A 291 -24.75 -9.58 0.93
N LEU A 292 -25.96 -9.01 0.91
CA LEU A 292 -26.25 -7.78 0.17
C LEU A 292 -25.45 -6.57 0.70
N LEU A 293 -25.35 -6.43 2.02
CA LEU A 293 -24.53 -5.38 2.63
C LEU A 293 -23.03 -5.59 2.37
N ARG A 294 -22.57 -6.83 2.41
CA ARG A 294 -21.19 -7.20 2.07
C ARG A 294 -20.87 -6.85 0.62
N VAL A 295 -21.74 -7.18 -0.32
CA VAL A 295 -21.58 -6.82 -1.74
C VAL A 295 -21.59 -5.30 -1.91
N LYS A 296 -22.51 -4.57 -1.25
CA LYS A 296 -22.53 -3.10 -1.29
C LYS A 296 -21.20 -2.50 -0.86
N ALA A 297 -20.68 -2.93 0.29
CA ALA A 297 -19.42 -2.46 0.83
C ALA A 297 -18.24 -2.77 -0.10
N LYS A 298 -18.15 -4.00 -0.63
CA LYS A 298 -17.11 -4.42 -1.58
C LYS A 298 -17.16 -3.61 -2.87
N THR A 299 -18.34 -3.39 -3.43
CA THR A 299 -18.56 -2.64 -4.67
C THR A 299 -18.15 -1.16 -4.49
N ILE A 300 -18.53 -0.53 -3.37
CA ILE A 300 -18.06 0.84 -3.05
C ILE A 300 -16.55 0.90 -2.84
N ALA A 301 -15.96 -0.06 -2.13
CA ALA A 301 -14.51 -0.11 -1.88
C ALA A 301 -13.72 -0.29 -3.18
N ALA A 302 -14.08 -1.26 -4.01
CA ALA A 302 -13.45 -1.51 -5.30
C ALA A 302 -13.57 -0.30 -6.25
N TYR A 303 -14.71 0.41 -6.21
CA TYR A 303 -14.89 1.62 -7.00
C TYR A 303 -14.02 2.77 -6.48
N ARG A 304 -13.93 2.96 -5.16
CA ARG A 304 -12.99 3.93 -4.57
C ARG A 304 -11.55 3.63 -4.94
N GLU A 305 -11.12 2.38 -4.87
CA GLU A 305 -9.77 1.95 -5.25
C GLU A 305 -9.50 2.20 -6.75
N SER A 306 -10.44 1.87 -7.63
CA SER A 306 -10.35 2.19 -9.06
C SER A 306 -10.30 3.71 -9.33
N LEU A 307 -10.92 4.51 -8.46
CA LEU A 307 -10.94 5.96 -8.52
C LEU A 307 -9.69 6.59 -7.90
N GLU A 308 -9.02 5.96 -6.94
CA GLU A 308 -7.77 6.43 -6.32
C GLU A 308 -6.59 6.43 -7.30
N CYS A 309 -6.71 5.68 -8.40
CA CYS A 309 -5.91 5.89 -9.61
C CYS A 309 -6.08 7.31 -10.22
N ARG A 310 -6.95 8.18 -9.67
CA ARG A 310 -6.93 9.65 -9.88
C ARG A 310 -5.62 10.29 -9.46
N SER A 311 -4.78 9.66 -8.65
CA SER A 311 -3.42 10.15 -8.41
C SER A 311 -2.62 10.33 -9.70
N CYS A 312 -2.92 9.57 -10.75
CA CYS A 312 -2.35 9.75 -12.09
C CYS A 312 -3.01 10.89 -12.89
N GLN A 313 -4.19 11.37 -12.48
CA GLN A 313 -4.98 12.36 -13.21
C GLN A 313 -4.95 13.77 -12.58
N GLU A 314 -4.72 13.91 -11.27
CA GLU A 314 -4.60 15.25 -10.62
C GLU A 314 -3.29 15.97 -11.00
N SER A 315 -2.31 15.28 -11.60
CA SER A 315 -1.12 15.89 -12.21
C SER A 315 -1.42 16.77 -13.43
N LYS A 316 -2.69 16.91 -13.85
CA LYS A 316 -3.13 17.81 -14.92
C LYS A 316 -3.65 19.17 -14.45
N ARG A 317 -3.63 19.50 -13.15
CA ARG A 317 -4.16 20.79 -12.64
C ARG A 317 -3.15 21.94 -12.58
N THR A 318 -1.88 21.69 -12.86
CA THR A 318 -0.84 22.74 -12.95
C THR A 318 -0.27 22.78 -14.38
N HIS A 319 -0.81 23.73 -15.17
CA HIS A 319 -0.27 24.34 -16.40
C HIS A 319 0.08 23.45 -17.64
N ALA A 320 -0.68 23.71 -18.72
CA ALA A 320 -0.61 23.42 -20.19
C ALA A 320 0.71 22.99 -20.88
N PRO A 321 0.75 22.62 -22.20
CA PRO A 321 -0.31 22.34 -23.19
C PRO A 321 -0.29 20.87 -23.73
N ASP A 322 -1.30 20.53 -24.54
CA ASP A 322 -1.79 19.19 -24.86
C ASP A 322 -0.97 18.28 -25.83
N ASP A 323 0.31 18.51 -26.10
CA ASP A 323 0.98 17.84 -27.25
C ASP A 323 2.21 16.96 -26.98
N ALA A 324 2.49 16.53 -25.74
CA ALA A 324 3.70 15.74 -25.51
C ALA A 324 3.61 14.72 -24.37
N PHE A 325 2.72 13.73 -24.47
CA PHE A 325 2.98 12.45 -23.81
C PHE A 325 2.26 11.30 -24.52
N LYS A 326 2.82 10.86 -25.65
CA LYS A 326 2.45 9.58 -26.26
C LYS A 326 2.85 8.46 -25.28
N PRO A 327 1.94 7.57 -24.86
CA PRO A 327 2.32 6.43 -24.03
C PRO A 327 3.34 5.59 -24.82
N ILE A 328 4.52 5.38 -24.22
CA ILE A 328 5.55 4.46 -24.72
C ILE A 328 5.00 3.04 -24.60
N ALA A 329 4.16 2.66 -25.56
CA ALA A 329 3.67 1.30 -25.79
C ALA A 329 3.12 1.20 -27.23
N SER A 330 3.84 1.77 -28.21
CA SER A 330 3.62 1.43 -29.62
C SER A 330 4.33 0.11 -29.91
N GLY A 331 3.74 -0.98 -29.45
CA GLY A 331 4.32 -2.30 -29.67
C GLY A 331 3.63 -3.38 -28.86
N THR A 332 2.86 -4.20 -29.57
CA THR A 332 2.38 -5.54 -29.22
C THR A 332 1.11 -5.67 -28.35
N SER A 333 0.07 -6.22 -29.00
CA SER A 333 -1.00 -7.06 -28.43
C SER A 333 -2.07 -6.47 -27.50
N SER A 334 -2.32 -5.16 -27.47
CA SER A 334 -3.53 -4.62 -26.83
C SER A 334 -4.25 -3.64 -27.75
N ARG A 335 -5.44 -4.03 -28.23
CA ARG A 335 -6.34 -3.24 -29.09
C ARG A 335 -6.97 -2.03 -28.39
N TRP A 336 -6.52 -1.68 -27.19
CA TRP A 336 -7.10 -0.64 -26.35
C TRP A 336 -6.14 0.52 -26.17
N ASN A 337 -6.46 1.65 -26.80
CA ASN A 337 -5.74 2.92 -26.63
C ASN A 337 -6.24 3.66 -25.37
N ALA A 338 -5.46 4.60 -24.84
CA ALA A 338 -5.81 5.44 -23.70
C ALA A 338 -7.15 6.17 -23.88
N ASP A 339 -7.47 6.58 -25.12
CA ASP A 339 -8.75 7.22 -25.44
C ASP A 339 -9.95 6.27 -25.29
N HIS A 340 -9.78 4.98 -25.60
CA HIS A 340 -10.81 3.96 -25.42
C HIS A 340 -11.05 3.66 -23.93
N VAL A 341 -9.99 3.70 -23.12
CA VAL A 341 -10.12 3.56 -21.66
C VAL A 341 -10.83 4.78 -21.07
N LYS A 342 -10.55 5.99 -21.60
CA LYS A 342 -11.19 7.23 -21.18
C LYS A 342 -12.69 7.25 -21.52
N SER A 343 -13.07 6.79 -22.71
CA SER A 343 -14.47 6.73 -23.12
C SER A 343 -15.29 5.73 -22.30
N LEU A 344 -14.67 4.68 -21.76
CA LEU A 344 -15.33 3.69 -20.92
C LEU A 344 -15.68 4.19 -19.51
N LYS A 345 -15.06 5.29 -19.05
CA LYS A 345 -15.20 5.79 -17.67
C LYS A 345 -16.64 6.22 -17.34
N GLU A 346 -17.28 6.95 -18.25
CA GLU A 346 -18.61 7.49 -18.04
C GLU A 346 -19.70 6.39 -18.06
N PRO A 347 -19.73 5.48 -19.05
CA PRO A 347 -20.61 4.32 -19.03
C PRO A 347 -20.42 3.45 -17.78
N MET A 348 -19.17 3.27 -17.34
CA MET A 348 -18.88 2.47 -16.14
C MET A 348 -19.42 3.12 -14.87
N ARG A 349 -19.28 4.44 -14.73
CA ARG A 349 -19.87 5.21 -13.63
C ARG A 349 -21.38 5.07 -13.59
N GLN A 350 -22.04 5.18 -14.74
CA GLN A 350 -23.50 5.07 -14.85
C GLN A 350 -23.99 3.66 -14.49
N THR A 351 -23.31 2.63 -15.02
CA THR A 351 -23.60 1.22 -14.72
C THR A 351 -23.42 0.89 -13.23
N MET A 352 -22.41 1.49 -12.62
CA MET A 352 -22.15 1.33 -11.19
C MET A 352 -23.25 1.96 -10.33
N LEU A 353 -23.64 3.19 -10.65
CA LEU A 353 -24.71 3.90 -9.93
C LEU A 353 -26.05 3.15 -10.04
N SER A 354 -26.39 2.64 -11.22
CA SER A 354 -27.61 1.86 -11.43
C SER A 354 -27.56 0.50 -10.71
N SER A 355 -26.39 -0.15 -10.66
CA SER A 355 -26.23 -1.40 -9.90
C SER A 355 -26.39 -1.19 -8.39
N LEU A 356 -25.88 -0.06 -7.86
CA LEU A 356 -26.00 0.29 -6.45
C LEU A 356 -27.42 0.65 -6.07
N SER A 357 -28.15 1.39 -6.92
CA SER A 357 -29.56 1.70 -6.67
C SER A 357 -30.42 0.44 -6.66
N LEU A 358 -30.15 -0.50 -7.57
CA LEU A 358 -30.82 -1.79 -7.61
C LEU A 358 -30.49 -2.64 -6.37
N LEU A 359 -29.25 -2.61 -5.89
CA LEU A 359 -28.86 -3.28 -4.66
C LEU A 359 -29.53 -2.65 -3.42
N GLU A 360 -29.69 -1.33 -3.39
CA GLU A 360 -30.43 -0.63 -2.33
C GLU A 360 -31.91 -0.99 -2.31
N LEU A 361 -32.53 -1.18 -3.48
CA LEU A 361 -33.91 -1.67 -3.59
C LEU A 361 -34.04 -3.06 -2.96
N HIS A 362 -33.14 -3.99 -3.27
CA HIS A 362 -33.13 -5.33 -2.66
C HIS A 362 -32.91 -5.29 -1.15
N ILE A 363 -31.98 -4.44 -0.68
CA ILE A 363 -31.75 -4.24 0.76
C ILE A 363 -33.02 -3.69 1.44
N GLY A 364 -33.69 -2.71 0.82
CA GLY A 364 -34.93 -2.13 1.31
C GLY A 364 -36.07 -3.14 1.39
N SER A 365 -36.25 -3.93 0.33
CA SER A 365 -37.24 -5.00 0.26
C SER A 365 -37.03 -6.07 1.33
N VAL A 366 -35.80 -6.59 1.48
CA VAL A 366 -35.47 -7.60 2.49
C VAL A 366 -35.60 -7.04 3.91
N ARG A 367 -35.21 -5.78 4.16
CA ARG A 367 -35.41 -5.13 5.47
C ARG A 367 -36.88 -4.96 5.80
N GLY A 368 -37.68 -4.49 4.84
CA GLY A 368 -39.13 -4.33 4.98
C GLY A 368 -39.80 -5.67 5.30
N TRP A 369 -39.42 -6.72 4.58
CA TRP A 369 -39.91 -8.08 4.82
C TRP A 369 -39.48 -8.65 6.17
N ASN A 370 -38.24 -8.45 6.59
CA ASN A 370 -37.77 -8.90 7.91
C ASN A 370 -38.48 -8.15 9.04
N LYS A 371 -38.75 -6.85 8.87
CA LYS A 371 -39.55 -6.08 9.83
C LYS A 371 -40.99 -6.62 9.86
N PHE A 372 -41.58 -6.86 8.69
CA PHE A 372 -42.92 -7.44 8.57
C PHE A 372 -43.02 -8.81 9.26
N ILE A 373 -42.05 -9.72 9.03
CA ILE A 373 -42.03 -11.02 9.72
C ILE A 373 -41.91 -10.85 11.23
N LYS A 374 -41.02 -9.98 11.72
CA LYS A 374 -40.83 -9.78 13.17
C LYS A 374 -42.06 -9.20 13.86
N GLU A 375 -42.80 -8.35 13.16
CA GLU A 375 -43.95 -7.62 13.71
C GLU A 375 -45.26 -8.41 13.55
N PHE A 376 -45.39 -9.23 12.50
CA PHE A 376 -46.66 -9.86 12.10
C PHE A 376 -46.64 -11.39 12.03
N ARG A 377 -45.50 -12.07 12.21
CA ARG A 377 -45.50 -13.53 12.33
C ARG A 377 -45.92 -13.90 13.77
N PRO A 378 -47.06 -14.59 13.98
CA PRO A 378 -47.43 -15.09 15.30
C PRO A 378 -46.38 -16.11 15.79
N PRO A 379 -46.09 -16.18 17.10
CA PRO A 379 -45.22 -17.20 17.66
C PRO A 379 -45.94 -18.55 17.59
N TYR A 380 -45.78 -19.25 16.48
CA TYR A 380 -45.97 -20.70 16.43
C TYR A 380 -44.57 -21.28 16.48
N ASP A 381 -44.10 -21.53 17.71
CA ASP A 381 -43.10 -22.52 18.12
C ASP A 381 -42.67 -22.23 19.57
N GLU A 382 -43.63 -22.13 20.49
CA GLU A 382 -43.36 -22.44 21.91
C GLU A 382 -44.18 -23.69 22.24
N GLU A 383 -43.46 -24.70 22.71
CA GLU A 383 -43.97 -26.02 23.05
C GLU A 383 -45.15 -25.94 24.02
N VAL A 384 -46.09 -26.85 23.81
CA VAL A 384 -47.30 -27.04 24.61
C VAL A 384 -46.96 -27.22 26.09
N THR A 385 -47.37 -26.28 26.94
CA THR A 385 -47.71 -26.56 28.35
C THR A 385 -49.18 -26.22 28.59
N PRO A 386 -50.05 -27.21 28.84
CA PRO A 386 -51.45 -26.94 29.15
C PRO A 386 -51.53 -26.72 30.65
N ASN A 387 -51.65 -25.46 31.12
CA ASN A 387 -52.34 -25.12 32.37
C ASN A 387 -52.30 -23.59 32.67
N LEU A 388 -53.49 -23.08 33.02
CA LEU A 388 -53.85 -21.77 33.61
C LEU A 388 -54.20 -20.54 32.72
N PRO A 389 -55.12 -19.68 33.21
CA PRO A 389 -56.10 -19.01 32.39
C PRO A 389 -55.80 -17.54 32.09
N THR A 390 -56.37 -17.08 30.98
CA THR A 390 -56.77 -15.70 30.64
C THR A 390 -55.74 -14.59 30.91
N LYS A 391 -54.93 -14.25 29.89
CA LYS A 391 -54.34 -12.92 29.76
C LYS A 391 -54.69 -12.28 28.43
N GLN A 392 -54.96 -10.98 28.54
CA GLN A 392 -55.65 -10.10 27.60
C GLN A 392 -55.13 -10.16 26.16
N LYS A 393 -56.09 -10.16 25.23
CA LYS A 393 -55.89 -9.78 23.83
C LYS A 393 -55.21 -8.40 23.81
N PRO A 394 -54.04 -8.22 23.17
CA PRO A 394 -53.44 -6.90 23.04
C PRO A 394 -54.40 -5.98 22.25
N PRO A 395 -54.39 -4.66 22.54
CA PRO A 395 -55.27 -3.71 21.87
C PRO A 395 -55.03 -3.76 20.36
N ARG A 396 -56.09 -3.98 19.59
CA ARG A 396 -56.04 -3.93 18.12
C ARG A 396 -55.69 -2.51 17.71
N GLU A 397 -54.46 -2.31 17.25
CA GLU A 397 -54.07 -1.05 16.63
C GLU A 397 -54.94 -0.78 15.39
N PRO A 398 -55.57 0.41 15.29
CA PRO A 398 -56.33 0.78 14.10
C PRO A 398 -55.37 0.84 12.89
N GLY A 399 -55.67 0.07 11.84
CA GLY A 399 -54.81 -0.09 10.67
C GLY A 399 -54.31 -1.52 10.43
N HIS A 400 -54.46 -2.42 11.41
CA HIS A 400 -53.99 -3.81 11.30
C HIS A 400 -54.64 -4.59 10.12
N GLN A 401 -55.92 -4.34 9.83
CA GLN A 401 -56.60 -4.94 8.67
C GLN A 401 -56.11 -4.37 7.33
N GLN A 402 -55.85 -3.06 7.24
CA GLN A 402 -55.29 -2.46 6.02
C GLN A 402 -53.87 -2.96 5.75
N LEU A 403 -53.11 -3.21 6.83
CA LEU A 403 -51.78 -3.80 6.75
C LEU A 403 -51.83 -5.28 6.36
N MET A 404 -52.78 -6.07 6.87
CA MET A 404 -52.99 -7.44 6.40
C MET A 404 -53.43 -7.49 4.93
N GLN A 405 -54.32 -6.62 4.49
CA GLN A 405 -54.76 -6.56 3.08
C GLN A 405 -53.62 -6.16 2.13
N SER A 406 -52.76 -5.22 2.54
CA SER A 406 -51.56 -4.89 1.75
C SER A 406 -50.53 -6.03 1.76
N ALA A 407 -50.42 -6.77 2.86
CA ALA A 407 -49.58 -7.97 2.93
C ALA A 407 -50.10 -9.10 2.04
N GLU A 408 -51.40 -9.35 2.02
CA GLU A 408 -52.06 -10.29 1.11
C GLU A 408 -51.87 -9.88 -0.35
N MET A 409 -51.98 -8.58 -0.67
CA MET A 409 -51.74 -8.06 -2.02
C MET A 409 -50.27 -8.25 -2.46
N ILE A 410 -49.30 -8.02 -1.57
CA ILE A 410 -47.88 -8.27 -1.84
C ILE A 410 -47.60 -9.77 -1.98
N GLN A 411 -48.27 -10.61 -1.21
CA GLN A 411 -48.17 -12.06 -1.31
C GLN A 411 -48.82 -12.58 -2.61
N ALA A 412 -49.92 -11.99 -3.04
CA ALA A 412 -50.60 -12.28 -4.30
C ALA A 412 -49.79 -11.84 -5.53
N LEU A 413 -49.02 -10.76 -5.43
CA LEU A 413 -48.05 -10.34 -6.46
C LEU A 413 -46.82 -11.27 -6.53
N ARG A 414 -46.62 -12.11 -5.52
CA ARG A 414 -45.52 -13.08 -5.41
C ARG A 414 -45.96 -14.50 -5.79
N SER A 415 -47.24 -14.85 -5.64
CA SER A 415 -47.88 -16.05 -6.21
C SER A 415 -48.18 -15.87 -7.69
#